data_AF-A0A448SQP3-F1
#
_entry.id   AF-A0A448SQP3-F1
#
_cell.length_a   1.000
_cell.length_b   1.000
_cell.length_c   1.000
_cell.angle_alpha   90.00
_cell.angle_beta   90.00
_cell.angle_gamma   90.00
#
_symmetry.space_group_name_H-M   'P 1'
#
loop_
_entity.id
_entity.type
_entity.pdbx_description
1 polymer ?
#
loop_
_entity_poly.entity_id
_entity_poly.type
_entity_poly.pdbx_seq_one_letter_code
_entity_poly.pdbx_strand_id
1 'polypeptide(L)'
;MQKDEFAKLIPDYNNQDKVKEAIPDGQLCSGGNVGTEKDSKKDYLWNDKSGMDVAASWTASNVKLNDNGEIDIVYHATATHNPSFFEVYLSNADYKASERPLKWSDLTLLKKVTDAKLEGSDYKFSAPANNAKGERVLFIRWQRIDPAGEGFYSCSDINIQ
;
A
#
# COMPACT_ATOMS: atom_id res chain seq x y z
N MET A 1 11.51 -11.95 -6.05
CA MET A 1 10.34 -11.15 -5.66
C MET A 1 10.26 -9.94 -6.58
N GLN A 2 9.15 -9.77 -7.30
CA GLN A 2 8.87 -8.57 -8.09
C GLN A 2 8.49 -7.43 -7.15
N LYS A 3 9.44 -6.53 -6.86
CA LYS A 3 9.29 -5.47 -5.85
C LYS A 3 8.39 -4.32 -6.30
N ASP A 4 8.35 -4.08 -7.61
CA ASP A 4 7.66 -2.92 -8.18
C ASP A 4 6.23 -3.25 -8.67
N GLU A 5 5.78 -4.49 -8.49
CA GLU A 5 4.53 -5.02 -9.07
C GLU A 5 3.67 -5.74 -8.00
N PHE A 6 3.56 -5.15 -6.82
CA PHE A 6 2.52 -5.52 -5.85
C PHE A 6 1.19 -4.91 -6.32
N ALA A 7 0.69 -5.42 -7.44
CA ALA A 7 -0.40 -4.81 -8.19
C ALA A 7 -1.60 -5.75 -8.35
N LYS A 8 -2.77 -5.15 -8.60
CA LYS A 8 -4.02 -5.87 -8.90
C LYS A 8 -4.85 -5.08 -9.92
N LEU A 9 -5.45 -5.80 -10.88
CA LEU A 9 -6.37 -5.22 -11.87
C LEU A 9 -7.79 -5.19 -11.30
N ILE A 10 -8.37 -3.99 -11.16
CA ILE A 10 -9.70 -3.80 -10.59
C ILE A 10 -10.45 -2.78 -11.47
N PRO A 11 -11.21 -3.22 -12.48
CA PRO A 11 -11.90 -2.29 -13.39
C PRO A 11 -12.83 -1.31 -12.68
N ASP A 12 -13.52 -1.74 -11.62
CA ASP A 12 -14.36 -0.90 -10.76
C ASP A 12 -13.56 -0.33 -9.57
N TYR A 13 -12.39 0.27 -9.85
CA TYR A 13 -11.44 0.72 -8.83
C TYR A 13 -11.97 1.84 -7.93
N ASN A 14 -13.01 2.58 -8.33
CA ASN A 14 -13.63 3.59 -7.48
C ASN A 14 -14.59 3.00 -6.43
N ASN A 15 -14.98 1.73 -6.58
CA ASN A 15 -15.82 1.02 -5.64
C ASN A 15 -14.95 0.32 -4.58
N GLN A 16 -14.94 0.87 -3.37
CA GLN A 16 -14.10 0.35 -2.28
C GLN A 16 -14.42 -1.11 -1.94
N ASP A 17 -15.67 -1.55 -2.10
CA ASP A 17 -16.02 -2.94 -1.83
C ASP A 17 -15.38 -3.88 -2.85
N LYS A 18 -15.25 -3.45 -4.12
CA LYS A 18 -14.51 -4.19 -5.16
C LYS A 18 -13.01 -4.21 -4.91
N VAL A 19 -12.45 -3.14 -4.36
CA VAL A 19 -11.05 -3.12 -3.93
C VAL A 19 -10.82 -4.13 -2.81
N LYS A 20 -11.68 -4.14 -1.79
CA LYS A 20 -11.60 -5.07 -0.66
C LYS A 20 -11.88 -6.52 -1.06
N GLU A 21 -12.74 -6.76 -2.05
CA GLU A 21 -12.99 -8.09 -2.61
C GLU A 21 -11.73 -8.66 -3.30
N ALA A 22 -11.04 -7.82 -4.08
CA ALA A 22 -9.83 -8.22 -4.80
C ALA A 22 -8.58 -8.31 -3.89
N ILE A 23 -8.57 -7.56 -2.80
CA ILE A 23 -7.49 -7.49 -1.81
C ILE A 23 -8.13 -7.70 -0.45
N PRO A 24 -8.45 -8.95 -0.07
CA PRO A 24 -9.13 -9.23 1.17
C PRO A 24 -8.23 -9.00 2.39
N ASP A 25 -8.85 -8.93 3.57
CA ASP A 25 -8.16 -8.87 4.85
C ASP A 25 -7.06 -9.94 4.97
N GLY A 26 -5.89 -9.53 5.45
CA GLY A 26 -4.71 -10.38 5.52
C GLY A 26 -3.96 -10.59 4.19
N GLN A 27 -4.31 -9.84 3.15
CA GLN A 27 -3.59 -9.84 1.86
C GLN A 27 -3.22 -8.43 1.37
N LEU A 28 -3.24 -7.44 2.26
CA LEU A 28 -3.02 -6.04 1.90
C LEU A 28 -1.57 -5.82 1.47
N CYS A 29 -0.60 -6.38 2.20
CA CYS A 29 0.83 -6.17 1.95
C CYS A 29 1.35 -7.02 0.78
N SER A 30 0.65 -8.09 0.36
CA SER A 30 0.87 -8.75 -0.93
C SER A 30 0.11 -8.13 -2.10
N GLY A 31 -0.82 -7.20 -1.85
CA GLY A 31 -1.73 -6.66 -2.86
C GLY A 31 -2.68 -7.72 -3.43
N GLY A 32 -3.10 -8.70 -2.63
CA GLY A 32 -3.98 -9.79 -3.06
C GLY A 32 -3.32 -10.85 -3.94
N ASN A 33 -1.98 -10.92 -3.92
CA ASN A 33 -1.18 -11.82 -4.75
C ASN A 33 -0.70 -13.02 -3.92
N VAL A 34 -1.59 -13.98 -3.65
CA VAL A 34 -1.32 -15.11 -2.72
C VAL A 34 -1.18 -16.47 -3.41
N GLY A 35 -0.62 -16.50 -4.63
CA GLY A 35 -0.23 -17.77 -5.26
C GLY A 35 -1.37 -18.72 -5.65
N THR A 36 -2.64 -18.32 -5.55
CA THR A 36 -3.77 -19.16 -5.99
C THR A 36 -3.97 -19.13 -7.51
N GLU A 37 -3.35 -18.18 -8.21
CA GLU A 37 -3.42 -18.02 -9.66
C GLU A 37 -2.27 -18.80 -10.34
N LYS A 38 -2.59 -20.00 -10.85
CA LYS A 38 -1.67 -20.73 -11.76
C LYS A 38 -1.66 -20.03 -13.12
N ASP A 39 -0.51 -19.57 -13.56
CA ASP A 39 -0.30 -19.28 -14.98
C ASP A 39 -0.26 -20.62 -15.72
N SER A 40 -1.14 -20.81 -16.69
CA SER A 40 -1.22 -22.03 -17.49
C SER A 40 0.05 -22.33 -18.29
N LYS A 41 1.00 -21.39 -18.34
CA LYS A 41 2.30 -21.51 -18.99
C LYS A 41 3.46 -21.74 -18.01
N LYS A 42 3.22 -21.78 -16.70
CA LYS A 42 4.28 -21.91 -15.68
C LYS A 42 3.91 -22.96 -14.62
N ASP A 43 4.83 -23.89 -14.37
CA ASP A 43 4.65 -24.97 -13.38
C ASP A 43 4.89 -24.54 -11.92
N TYR A 44 4.95 -23.24 -11.64
CA TYR A 44 5.10 -22.69 -10.28
C TYR A 44 4.20 -21.47 -10.05
N LEU A 45 3.89 -21.20 -8.78
CA LEU A 45 3.13 -20.03 -8.35
C LEU A 45 3.98 -18.77 -8.59
N TRP A 46 3.81 -18.14 -9.75
CA TRP A 46 4.70 -17.06 -10.21
C TRP A 46 4.41 -15.71 -9.53
N ASN A 47 3.22 -15.57 -8.96
CA ASN A 47 2.73 -14.33 -8.35
C ASN A 47 2.32 -14.55 -6.87
N ASP A 48 3.04 -15.41 -6.15
CA ASP A 48 2.85 -15.55 -4.70
C ASP A 48 3.76 -14.58 -3.93
N LYS A 49 3.12 -13.63 -3.25
CA LYS A 49 3.71 -12.60 -2.40
C LYS A 49 3.16 -12.68 -0.97
N SER A 50 2.44 -13.75 -0.63
CA SER A 50 1.76 -13.95 0.68
C SER A 50 2.70 -13.89 1.88
N GLY A 51 3.99 -14.15 1.68
CA GLY A 51 5.01 -13.99 2.73
C GLY A 51 5.10 -12.57 3.29
N MET A 52 4.65 -11.55 2.54
CA MET A 52 4.62 -10.16 3.00
C MET A 52 3.45 -9.85 3.95
N ASP A 53 2.48 -10.76 4.08
CA ASP A 53 1.34 -10.61 5.01
C ASP A 53 1.52 -11.41 6.31
N VAL A 54 2.65 -12.12 6.46
CA VAL A 54 2.92 -12.94 7.64
C VAL A 54 3.08 -12.07 8.88
N ALA A 55 2.45 -12.49 9.98
CA ALA A 55 2.66 -11.89 11.28
C ALA A 55 4.12 -12.09 11.73
N ALA A 56 4.85 -11.00 11.87
CA ALA A 56 6.27 -11.01 12.21
C ALA A 56 6.69 -9.66 12.81
N SER A 57 7.83 -9.65 13.50
CA SER A 57 8.47 -8.43 13.97
C SER A 57 9.20 -7.73 12.80
N TRP A 58 8.44 -7.17 11.87
CA TRP A 58 8.95 -6.42 10.73
C TRP A 58 9.75 -5.20 11.21
N THR A 59 10.87 -4.91 10.55
CA THR A 59 11.74 -3.79 10.92
C THR A 59 11.08 -2.46 10.55
N ALA A 60 10.73 -1.66 11.55
CA ALA A 60 10.14 -0.35 11.34
C ALA A 60 11.20 0.75 11.11
N SER A 61 10.94 1.64 10.14
CA SER A 61 11.77 2.83 9.90
C SER A 61 11.34 3.99 10.80
N ASN A 62 12.28 4.64 11.47
CA ASN A 62 11.96 5.83 12.27
C ASN A 62 11.56 7.00 11.35
N VAL A 63 10.40 7.59 11.61
CA VAL A 63 9.86 8.73 10.88
C VAL A 63 9.69 9.90 11.83
N LYS A 64 10.31 11.03 11.50
CA LYS A 64 10.05 12.31 12.17
C LYS A 64 9.03 13.08 11.35
N LEU A 65 8.04 13.64 12.03
CA LEU A 65 7.07 14.52 11.38
C LEU A 65 7.74 15.83 10.98
N ASN A 66 7.29 16.41 9.87
CA ASN A 66 7.71 17.75 9.47
C ASN A 66 7.08 18.83 10.40
N ASP A 67 7.42 20.10 10.16
CA ASP A 67 6.95 21.22 10.99
C ASP A 67 5.42 21.39 11.03
N ASN A 68 4.70 20.77 10.07
CA ASN A 68 3.24 20.75 10.01
C ASN A 68 2.62 19.52 10.70
N GLY A 69 3.42 18.65 11.30
CA GLY A 69 2.94 17.40 11.89
C GLY A 69 2.53 16.35 10.84
N GLU A 70 3.11 16.41 9.64
CA GLU A 70 2.83 15.49 8.54
C GLU A 70 3.98 14.50 8.31
N ILE A 71 3.64 13.37 7.69
CA ILE A 71 4.58 12.37 7.18
C ILE A 71 4.94 12.77 5.76
N ASP A 72 6.23 13.06 5.51
CA ASP A 72 6.74 13.23 4.15
C ASP A 72 6.91 11.88 3.47
N ILE A 73 6.32 11.73 2.29
CA ILE A 73 6.26 10.48 1.53
C ILE A 73 6.95 10.69 0.19
N VAL A 74 7.83 9.74 -0.15
CA VAL A 74 8.45 9.61 -1.47
C VAL A 74 8.05 8.27 -2.03
N TYR A 75 7.30 8.28 -3.13
CA TYR A 75 6.89 7.07 -3.83
C TYR A 75 7.67 6.97 -5.15
N HIS A 76 8.59 6.01 -5.22
CA HIS A 76 9.39 5.77 -6.41
C HIS A 76 8.60 4.98 -7.46
N ALA A 77 8.47 5.53 -8.66
CA ALA A 77 7.78 4.92 -9.78
C ALA A 77 8.79 4.52 -10.87
N THR A 78 8.97 3.22 -11.05
CA THR A 78 9.86 2.66 -12.09
C THR A 78 9.27 2.79 -13.51
N ALA A 79 7.95 2.92 -13.61
CA ALA A 79 7.22 3.28 -14.82
C ALA A 79 6.22 4.40 -14.51
N THR A 80 6.08 5.38 -15.39
CA THR A 80 5.13 6.49 -15.18
C THR A 80 3.74 6.11 -15.68
N HIS A 81 2.74 6.23 -14.80
CA HIS A 81 1.35 5.99 -15.16
C HIS A 81 0.46 7.18 -14.78
N ASN A 82 0.00 7.91 -15.80
CA ASN A 82 -0.92 9.05 -15.67
C ASN A 82 -2.05 8.91 -16.70
N PRO A 83 -3.31 9.26 -16.37
CA PRO A 83 -3.75 9.79 -15.07
C PRO A 83 -3.79 8.71 -13.96
N SER A 84 -3.46 9.10 -12.73
CA SER A 84 -3.49 8.24 -11.54
C SER A 84 -3.77 9.05 -10.26
N PHE A 85 -4.06 8.37 -9.15
CA PHE A 85 -4.18 8.99 -7.83
C PHE A 85 -3.53 8.12 -6.76
N PHE A 86 -3.18 8.72 -5.62
CA PHE A 86 -2.73 8.02 -4.43
C PHE A 86 -3.79 8.08 -3.33
N GLU A 87 -3.93 6.99 -2.58
CA GLU A 87 -4.61 6.96 -1.29
C GLU A 87 -3.60 6.49 -0.24
N VAL A 88 -3.44 7.31 0.80
CA VAL A 88 -2.51 7.06 1.90
C VAL A 88 -3.30 6.71 3.14
N TYR A 89 -3.05 5.53 3.68
CA TYR A 89 -3.69 5.00 4.86
C TYR A 89 -2.67 4.78 5.97
N LEU A 90 -3.14 4.85 7.22
CA LEU A 90 -2.33 4.53 8.39
C LEU A 90 -3.08 3.55 9.29
N SER A 91 -2.37 2.55 9.79
CA SER A 91 -2.94 1.62 10.76
C SER A 91 -3.33 2.34 12.06
N ASN A 92 -4.33 1.80 12.76
CA ASN A 92 -4.64 2.21 14.12
C ASN A 92 -3.51 1.81 15.10
N ALA A 93 -3.56 2.34 16.33
CA ALA A 93 -2.53 2.09 17.35
C ALA A 93 -2.56 0.67 17.93
N ASP A 94 -3.70 -0.02 17.80
CA ASP A 94 -3.94 -1.34 18.36
C ASP A 94 -3.48 -2.46 17.42
N TYR A 95 -3.19 -2.15 16.16
CA TYR A 95 -2.60 -3.10 15.23
C TYR A 95 -1.16 -3.45 15.63
N LYS A 96 -0.86 -4.76 15.67
CA LYS A 96 0.46 -5.32 15.95
C LYS A 96 0.86 -6.30 14.84
N ALA A 97 1.83 -5.89 14.03
CA ALA A 97 2.32 -6.68 12.90
C ALA A 97 2.93 -8.03 13.32
N SER A 98 3.45 -8.13 14.56
CA SER A 98 3.99 -9.37 15.14
C SER A 98 2.93 -10.40 15.52
N GLU A 99 1.66 -10.01 15.61
CA GLU A 99 0.61 -10.87 16.17
C GLU A 99 -0.38 -11.35 15.11
N ARG A 100 -0.66 -10.51 14.09
CA ARG A 100 -1.67 -10.82 13.07
C ARG A 100 -1.46 -10.05 11.77
N PRO A 101 -1.97 -10.57 10.64
CA PRO A 101 -2.03 -9.84 9.38
C PRO A 101 -2.89 -8.57 9.46
N LEU A 102 -2.58 -7.59 8.60
CA LEU A 102 -3.29 -6.32 8.47
C LEU A 102 -4.67 -6.51 7.84
N LYS A 103 -5.66 -5.76 8.33
CA LYS A 103 -7.02 -5.72 7.80
C LYS A 103 -7.41 -4.32 7.35
N TRP A 104 -8.39 -4.21 6.47
CA TRP A 104 -8.93 -2.90 6.08
C TRP A 104 -9.55 -2.15 7.26
N SER A 105 -10.13 -2.86 8.23
CA SER A 105 -10.66 -2.26 9.45
C SER A 105 -9.58 -1.66 10.36
N ASP A 106 -8.30 -2.02 10.14
CA ASP A 106 -7.19 -1.43 10.88
C ASP A 106 -6.77 -0.08 10.30
N LEU A 107 -7.19 0.26 9.08
CA LEU A 107 -6.69 1.40 8.33
C LEU A 107 -7.62 2.61 8.39
N THR A 108 -7.03 3.79 8.59
CA THR A 108 -7.69 5.08 8.39
C THR A 108 -7.09 5.76 7.16
N LEU A 109 -7.94 6.20 6.22
CA LEU A 109 -7.50 7.04 5.10
C LEU A 109 -7.07 8.41 5.64
N LEU A 110 -5.80 8.77 5.42
CA LEU A 110 -5.24 10.06 5.82
C LEU A 110 -5.41 11.11 4.71
N LYS A 111 -5.15 10.71 3.46
CA LYS A 111 -5.14 11.63 2.31
C LYS A 111 -5.37 10.91 1.00
N LYS A 112 -6.13 11.55 0.11
CA LYS A 112 -6.19 11.22 -1.31
C LYS A 112 -5.47 12.30 -2.10
N VAL A 113 -4.53 11.91 -2.95
CA VAL A 113 -3.70 12.82 -3.77
C VAL A 113 -4.04 12.58 -5.23
N THR A 114 -4.68 13.56 -5.88
CA THR A 114 -5.16 13.45 -7.28
C THR A 114 -4.30 14.21 -8.28
N ASP A 115 -3.34 14.99 -7.80
CA ASP A 115 -2.51 15.93 -8.55
C ASP A 115 -1.01 15.74 -8.25
N ALA A 116 -0.63 14.53 -7.81
CA ALA A 116 0.76 14.19 -7.52
C ALA A 116 1.64 14.42 -8.76
N LYS A 117 2.66 15.27 -8.59
CA LYS A 117 3.62 15.57 -9.67
C LYS A 117 4.79 14.62 -9.55
N LEU A 118 5.18 14.05 -10.69
CA LEU A 118 6.40 13.26 -10.80
C LEU A 118 7.60 14.19 -10.92
N GLU A 119 8.56 14.04 -10.02
CA GLU A 119 9.85 14.70 -10.04
C GLU A 119 10.94 13.66 -10.35
N GLY A 120 11.38 13.59 -11.60
CA GLY A 120 12.24 12.51 -12.06
C GLY A 120 11.49 11.18 -12.07
N SER A 121 11.79 10.29 -11.12
CA SER A 121 11.10 9.01 -10.92
C SER A 121 10.30 8.96 -9.61
N ASP A 122 10.19 10.07 -8.89
CA ASP A 122 9.55 10.08 -7.57
C ASP A 122 8.31 10.96 -7.56
N TYR A 123 7.22 10.44 -6.97
CA TYR A 123 6.11 11.27 -6.51
C TYR A 123 6.38 11.67 -5.06
N LYS A 124 6.32 12.98 -4.78
CA LYS A 124 6.56 13.52 -3.44
C LYS A 124 5.32 14.25 -2.95
N PHE A 125 4.87 13.90 -1.76
CA PHE A 125 3.72 14.51 -1.10
C PHE A 125 3.76 14.23 0.41
N SER A 126 3.01 15.01 1.19
CA SER A 126 2.86 14.80 2.62
C SER A 126 1.46 14.28 2.97
N ALA A 127 1.32 13.56 4.08
CA ALA A 127 0.02 13.15 4.64
C ALA A 127 -0.05 13.46 6.15
N PRO A 128 -1.20 13.91 6.68
CA PRO A 128 -1.31 14.30 8.07
C PRO A 128 -1.14 13.08 8.99
N ALA A 129 -0.29 13.17 10.01
CA ALA A 129 -0.12 12.09 10.98
C ALA A 129 -1.28 12.03 11.99
N ASN A 130 -2.12 13.06 12.07
CA ASN A 130 -3.25 13.16 13.01
C ASN A 130 -2.85 12.85 14.47
N ASN A 131 -1.69 13.36 14.90
CA ASN A 131 -1.09 13.12 16.22
C ASN A 131 -0.71 11.64 16.51
N ALA A 132 -0.67 10.77 15.49
CA ALA A 132 -0.20 9.40 15.64
C ALA A 132 1.27 9.35 16.06
N LYS A 133 1.61 8.34 16.87
CA LYS A 133 2.96 8.07 17.40
C LYS A 133 3.20 6.57 17.56
N GLY A 134 4.48 6.19 17.54
CA GLY A 134 4.91 4.80 17.70
C GLY A 134 4.78 3.98 16.42
N GLU A 135 4.88 2.66 16.56
CA GLU A 135 4.81 1.71 15.45
C GLU A 135 3.46 1.76 14.73
N ARG A 136 3.52 1.87 13.40
CA ARG A 136 2.38 1.91 12.48
C ARG A 136 2.75 1.24 11.16
N VAL A 137 1.73 0.84 10.42
CA VAL A 137 1.88 0.52 8.99
C VAL A 137 1.30 1.66 8.19
N LEU A 138 2.15 2.28 7.35
CA LEU A 138 1.70 3.16 6.28
C LEU A 138 1.34 2.29 5.09
N PHE A 139 0.08 2.33 4.66
CA PHE A 139 -0.40 1.58 3.51
C PHE A 139 -0.73 2.55 2.38
N ILE A 140 -0.11 2.37 1.22
CA ILE A 140 -0.31 3.26 0.07
C ILE A 140 -0.92 2.46 -1.06
N ARG A 141 -1.96 3.05 -1.66
CA ARG A 141 -2.53 2.62 -2.94
C ARG A 141 -2.21 3.67 -3.99
N TRP A 142 -1.51 3.28 -5.04
CA TRP A 142 -1.35 4.07 -6.25
C TRP A 142 -2.22 3.49 -7.36
N GLN A 143 -3.29 4.20 -7.74
CA GLN A 143 -4.31 3.70 -8.65
C GLN A 143 -4.24 4.39 -10.01
N ARG A 144 -4.13 3.62 -11.08
CA ARG A 144 -4.28 4.12 -12.45
C ARG A 144 -5.74 4.42 -12.76
N ILE A 145 -5.98 5.49 -13.49
CA ILE A 145 -7.30 5.90 -13.98
C ILE A 145 -7.41 5.47 -15.44
N ASP A 146 -7.72 4.19 -15.65
CA ASP A 146 -7.91 3.60 -16.97
C ASP A 146 -8.84 2.37 -16.88
N PRO A 147 -9.35 1.84 -18.01
CA PRO A 147 -10.30 0.71 -17.99
C PRO A 147 -9.78 -0.59 -17.39
N ALA A 148 -8.46 -0.83 -17.39
CA ALA A 148 -7.89 -2.03 -16.76
C ALA A 148 -7.86 -1.89 -15.23
N GLY A 149 -7.76 -0.65 -14.73
CA GLY A 149 -7.92 -0.34 -13.32
C GLY A 149 -6.81 -0.90 -12.45
N GLU A 150 -5.58 -0.94 -12.96
CA GLU A 150 -4.42 -1.42 -12.19
C GLU A 150 -4.11 -0.50 -11.01
N GLY A 151 -4.08 -1.08 -9.80
CA GLY A 151 -3.60 -0.43 -8.59
C GLY A 151 -2.36 -1.12 -8.05
N PHE A 152 -1.42 -0.33 -7.52
CA PHE A 152 -0.24 -0.79 -6.81
C PHE A 152 -0.43 -0.56 -5.31
N TYR A 153 -0.06 -1.53 -4.49
CA TYR A 153 -0.33 -1.56 -3.06
C TYR A 153 0.96 -1.83 -2.30
N SER A 154 1.30 -1.00 -1.32
CA SER A 154 2.52 -1.14 -0.54
C SER A 154 2.27 -0.94 0.95
N CYS A 155 2.95 -1.73 1.76
CA CYS A 155 3.06 -1.56 3.21
C CYS A 155 4.44 -1.02 3.55
N SER A 156 4.51 -0.09 4.49
CA SER A 156 5.75 0.38 5.09
C SER A 156 5.60 0.41 6.61
N ASP A 157 6.37 -0.43 7.30
CA ASP A 157 6.46 -0.40 8.75
C ASP A 157 7.26 0.82 9.18
N ILE A 158 6.64 1.69 9.97
CA ILE A 158 7.21 2.95 10.44
C ILE A 158 7.05 3.09 11.95
N ASN A 159 7.98 3.81 12.57
CA ASN A 159 7.88 4.23 13.96
C ASN A 159 7.89 5.77 14.00
N ILE A 160 6.71 6.35 14.25
CA ILE A 160 6.52 7.80 14.26
C ILE A 160 7.02 8.37 15.60
N GLN A 161 8.00 9.27 15.53
CA GLN A 161 8.68 9.88 16.69
C GLN A 161 8.00 11.16 17.18
#